data_AF-A0A964BN60-F1
#
_entry.id   AF-A0A964BN60-F1
#
_cell.length_a   1.000
_cell.length_b   1.000
_cell.length_c   1.000
_cell.angle_alpha   90.00
_cell.angle_beta   90.00
_cell.angle_gamma   90.00
#
_symmetry.space_group_name_H-M   'P 1'
#
loop_
_entity.id
_entity.type
_entity.pdbx_description
1 polymer ?
#
loop_
_entity_poly.entity_id
_entity_poly.type
_entity_poly.pdbx_seq_one_letter_code
_entity_poly.pdbx_strand_id
1 'polypeptide(L)'
;AAIGTAAMLWVGGGIVVHGLETFGLAGIAHALHDLAEAVGHAAPVMPGAAAWLAGALGSAVVGIVIGAATIPVVGRIVAPAWKAARALLGRKAPEGP
;
A
#
# COMPACT_ATOMS: atom_id res chain seq x y z
N ALA A 1 -21.95 0.74 5.98
CA ALA A 1 -20.92 0.30 5.03
C ALA A 1 -19.72 1.25 4.98
N ALA A 2 -19.92 2.54 4.69
CA ALA A 2 -18.83 3.51 4.44
C ALA A 2 -17.77 3.62 5.56
N ILE A 3 -18.17 3.67 6.83
CA ILE A 3 -17.23 3.79 7.96
C ILE A 3 -16.30 2.57 8.05
N GLY A 4 -16.83 1.36 7.84
CA GLY A 4 -16.05 0.14 7.84
C GLY A 4 -15.04 0.10 6.68
N THR A 5 -15.44 0.55 5.49
CA THR A 5 -14.54 0.67 4.34
C THR A 5 -13.43 1.69 4.60
N ALA A 6 -13.76 2.86 5.15
CA ALA A 6 -12.78 3.88 5.51
C ALA A 6 -11.77 3.34 6.55
N ALA A 7 -12.25 2.60 7.56
CA ALA A 7 -11.39 1.98 8.56
C ALA A 7 -10.45 0.93 7.95
N MET A 8 -10.94 0.07 7.05
CA MET A 8 -10.11 -0.92 6.36
C MET A 8 -9.04 -0.27 5.47
N LEU A 9 -9.38 0.83 4.78
CA LEU A 9 -8.43 1.59 3.96
C LEU A 9 -7.35 2.23 4.82
N TRP A 10 -7.73 2.83 5.95
CA TRP A 10 -6.78 3.38 6.91
C TRP A 10 -5.83 2.31 7.47
N VAL A 11 -6.38 1.19 7.96
CA VAL A 11 -5.59 0.09 8.55
C VAL A 11 -4.67 -0.55 7.49
N GLY A 12 -5.21 -0.88 6.32
CA GLY A 12 -4.44 -1.46 5.21
C GLY A 12 -3.36 -0.49 4.70
N GLY A 13 -3.69 0.78 4.60
CA GLY A 13 -2.74 1.85 4.25
C GLY A 13 -1.61 1.99 5.25
N GLY A 14 -1.91 1.91 6.55
CA GLY A 14 -0.91 1.91 7.62
C GLY A 14 0.08 0.75 7.52
N ILE A 15 -0.40 -0.47 7.22
CA ILE A 15 0.46 -1.65 7.01
C ILE A 15 1.41 -1.41 5.82
N VAL A 16 0.90 -0.86 4.72
CA VAL A 16 1.70 -0.57 3.54
C VAL A 16 2.77 0.49 3.84
N VAL A 17 2.41 1.59 4.50
CA VAL A 17 3.36 2.66 4.86
C VAL A 17 4.46 2.12 5.78
N HIS A 18 4.11 1.32 6.79
CA HIS A 18 5.10 0.71 7.67
C HIS A 18 6.00 -0.32 6.95
N GLY A 19 5.42 -1.07 6.02
CA GLY A 19 6.17 -1.95 5.13
C GLY A 19 7.17 -1.15 4.29
N LEU A 20 6.74 -0.06 3.65
CA LEU A 20 7.61 0.81 2.85
C LEU A 20 8.77 1.38 3.67
N GLU A 21 8.49 1.82 4.89
CA GLU A 21 9.51 2.28 5.84
C GLU A 21 10.55 1.18 6.10
N THR A 22 10.08 -0.04 6.36
CA THR A 22 10.94 -1.21 6.58
C THR A 22 11.75 -1.61 5.33
N PHE A 23 11.20 -1.41 4.12
CA PHE A 23 11.87 -1.70 2.85
C PHE A 23 12.81 -0.57 2.38
N GLY A 24 13.06 0.45 3.21
CA GLY A 24 14.02 1.53 2.93
C GLY A 24 13.41 2.76 2.24
N LEU A 25 12.08 2.80 2.05
CA LEU A 25 11.35 3.95 1.52
C LEU A 25 10.78 4.82 2.65
N ALA A 26 11.61 5.11 3.66
CA ALA A 26 11.25 5.92 4.83
C ALA A 26 10.75 7.33 4.48
N GLY A 27 11.10 7.86 3.30
CA GLY A 27 10.65 9.18 2.84
C GLY A 27 9.13 9.34 2.78
N ILE A 28 8.38 8.27 2.47
CA ILE A 28 6.90 8.31 2.48
C ILE A 28 6.37 8.40 3.91
N ALA A 29 6.95 7.64 4.83
CA ALA A 29 6.58 7.68 6.25
C ALA A 29 6.88 9.07 6.86
N HIS A 30 8.06 9.64 6.58
CA HIS A 30 8.42 10.98 7.02
C HIS A 30 7.49 12.06 6.43
N ALA A 31 7.17 12.00 5.14
CA ALA A 31 6.24 12.95 4.54
C ALA A 31 4.84 12.89 5.17
N LEU A 32 4.35 11.69 5.52
CA LEU A 32 3.07 11.55 6.25
C LEU A 32 3.17 12.10 7.67
N HIS A 33 4.30 11.88 8.34
CA HIS A 33 4.56 12.40 9.68
C HIS A 33 4.60 13.93 9.70
N ASP A 34 5.35 14.55 8.79
CA ASP A 34 5.45 16.00 8.65
C ASP A 34 4.08 16.62 8.32
N LEU A 35 3.30 15.97 7.46
CA LEU A 35 1.93 16.39 7.17
C LEU A 35 1.04 16.33 8.41
N ALA A 36 1.13 15.26 9.18
CA ALA A 36 0.37 15.10 10.41
C ALA A 36 0.76 16.15 11.46
N GLU A 37 2.05 16.44 11.61
CA GLU A 37 2.54 17.50 12.49
C GLU A 37 2.10 18.88 12.03
N ALA A 38 2.15 19.18 10.72
CA ALA A 38 1.71 20.46 10.18
C ALA A 38 0.21 20.70 10.45
N VAL A 39 -0.62 19.65 10.29
CA VAL A 39 -2.05 19.71 10.62
C VAL A 39 -2.27 19.83 12.13
N GLY A 40 -1.50 19.13 12.94
CA GLY A 40 -1.53 19.24 14.40
C GLY A 40 -1.22 20.65 14.88
N HIS A 41 -0.19 21.30 14.34
CA HIS A 41 0.18 22.67 14.69
C HIS A 41 -0.81 23.73 14.19
N ALA A 42 -1.47 23.48 13.06
CA ALA A 42 -2.49 24.37 12.52
C ALA A 42 -3.84 24.25 13.25
N ALA A 43 -4.06 23.17 14.02
CA ALA A 43 -5.32 22.90 14.69
C ALA A 43 -5.43 23.68 16.02
N PRO A 44 -6.43 24.58 16.17
CA PRO A 44 -6.61 25.37 17.39
C PRO A 44 -7.20 24.56 18.56
N VAL A 45 -7.83 23.41 18.28
CA VAL A 45 -8.50 22.55 19.26
C VAL A 45 -8.14 21.09 18.97
N MET A 46 -7.75 20.35 20.02
CA MET A 46 -7.38 18.93 19.96
C MET A 46 -6.31 18.61 18.88
N PRO A 47 -5.13 19.23 18.93
CA PRO A 47 -4.08 19.07 17.91
C PRO A 47 -3.65 17.62 17.71
N GLY A 48 -3.62 16.81 18.78
CA GLY A 48 -3.31 15.38 18.68
C GLY A 48 -4.35 14.57 17.89
N ALA A 49 -5.64 14.89 18.04
CA ALA A 49 -6.70 14.22 17.28
C ALA A 49 -6.66 14.62 15.80
N ALA A 50 -6.37 15.89 15.51
CA ALA A 50 -6.21 16.39 14.14
C ALA A 50 -4.99 15.75 13.45
N ALA A 51 -3.85 15.67 14.14
CA ALA A 51 -2.65 15.00 13.64
C ALA A 51 -2.91 13.51 13.37
N TRP A 52 -3.58 12.82 14.30
CA TRP A 52 -3.96 11.42 14.12
C TRP A 52 -4.87 11.22 12.90
N LEU A 53 -5.86 12.10 12.71
CA LEU A 53 -6.76 12.05 11.55
C LEU A 53 -6.03 12.30 10.24
N ALA A 54 -5.11 13.26 10.22
CA ALA A 54 -4.28 13.55 9.05
C ALA A 54 -3.39 12.37 8.69
N GLY A 55 -2.73 11.75 9.68
CA GLY A 55 -1.96 10.52 9.49
C GLY A 55 -2.83 9.38 8.97
N ALA A 56 -4.06 9.24 9.50
CA ALA A 56 -4.98 8.18 9.10
C ALA A 56 -5.49 8.33 7.66
N LEU A 57 -5.86 9.55 7.27
CA LEU A 57 -6.27 9.86 5.90
C LEU A 57 -5.08 9.74 4.94
N GLY A 58 -3.90 10.21 5.36
CA GLY A 58 -2.66 10.09 4.59
C GLY A 58 -2.33 8.63 4.28
N SER A 59 -2.39 7.74 5.28
CA SER A 59 -2.08 6.32 5.05
C SER A 59 -3.15 5.64 4.19
N ALA A 60 -4.43 5.99 4.37
CA ALA A 60 -5.50 5.50 3.51
C ALA A 60 -5.27 5.87 2.03
N VAL A 61 -4.87 7.12 1.76
CA VAL A 61 -4.54 7.57 0.39
C VAL A 61 -3.37 6.79 -0.18
N VAL A 62 -2.28 6.61 0.58
CA VAL A 62 -1.13 5.81 0.14
C VAL A 62 -1.54 4.36 -0.16
N GLY A 63 -2.35 3.76 0.71
CA GLY A 63 -2.89 2.41 0.51
C GLY A 63 -3.70 2.28 -0.78
N ILE A 64 -4.54 3.28 -1.10
CA ILE A 64 -5.30 3.32 -2.35
C ILE A 64 -4.36 3.44 -3.56
N VAL A 65 -3.39 4.35 -3.51
CA VAL A 65 -2.44 4.57 -4.63
C VAL A 65 -1.66 3.29 -4.92
N ILE A 66 -1.13 2.63 -3.88
CA ILE A 66 -0.37 1.40 -4.04
C ILE A 66 -1.26 0.23 -4.45
N GLY A 67 -2.45 0.09 -3.88
CA GLY A 67 -3.43 -0.90 -4.30
C GLY A 67 -3.81 -0.74 -5.77
N ALA A 68 -4.09 0.48 -6.20
CA ALA A 68 -4.39 0.81 -7.60
C ALA A 68 -3.20 0.53 -8.53
N ALA A 69 -1.98 0.88 -8.12
CA ALA A 69 -0.76 0.58 -8.88
C ALA A 69 -0.46 -0.93 -8.97
N THR A 70 -0.87 -1.71 -7.96
CA THR A 70 -0.69 -3.17 -7.94
C THR A 70 -1.55 -3.87 -9.00
N ILE A 71 -2.73 -3.35 -9.34
CA ILE A 71 -3.63 -3.94 -10.36
C ILE A 71 -2.94 -4.11 -11.72
N PRO A 72 -2.37 -3.06 -12.36
CA PRO A 72 -1.67 -3.21 -13.64
C PRO A 72 -0.37 -4.02 -13.49
N VAL A 73 0.34 -3.92 -12.36
CA VAL A 73 1.56 -4.71 -12.11
C VAL A 73 1.24 -6.20 -12.13
N VAL A 74 0.23 -6.63 -11.38
CA VAL A 74 -0.17 -8.03 -11.34
C VAL A 74 -0.73 -8.47 -12.68
N GLY A 75 -1.61 -7.68 -13.30
CA GLY A 75 -2.26 -8.04 -14.55
C GLY A 75 -1.30 -8.14 -15.73
N ARG A 76 -0.29 -7.27 -15.81
CA ARG A 76 0.62 -7.19 -16.96
C ARG A 76 1.98 -7.84 -16.75
N ILE A 77 2.43 -8.05 -15.51
CA ILE A 77 3.75 -8.62 -15.22
C ILE A 77 3.61 -9.99 -14.58
N VAL A 78 2.90 -10.07 -13.46
CA VAL A 78 2.82 -11.32 -12.67
C VAL A 78 2.02 -12.39 -13.41
N ALA A 79 0.85 -12.04 -13.97
CA ALA A 79 0.00 -12.98 -14.69
C ALA A 79 0.70 -13.63 -15.90
N PRO A 80 1.38 -12.90 -16.81
CA PRO A 80 2.12 -13.55 -17.90
C PRO A 80 3.35 -14.31 -17.40
N ALA A 81 4.09 -13.80 -16.42
CA ALA A 81 5.23 -14.51 -15.84
C ALA A 81 4.82 -15.87 -15.25
N TRP A 82 3.68 -15.92 -14.55
CA TRP A 82 3.13 -17.15 -13.98
C TRP A 82 2.67 -18.13 -15.05
N LYS A 83 2.03 -17.64 -16.12
CA LYS A 83 1.65 -18.47 -17.28
C LYS A 83 2.89 -19.05 -17.97
N ALA A 84 3.93 -18.25 -18.17
CA ALA A 84 5.20 -18.71 -18.74
C ALA A 84 5.89 -19.75 -17.85
N ALA A 85 5.97 -19.50 -16.54
CA ALA A 85 6.54 -20.44 -15.58
C ALA A 85 5.78 -21.77 -15.55
N ARG A 86 4.44 -21.74 -15.56
CA ARG A 86 3.61 -22.96 -15.65
C ARG A 86 3.79 -23.70 -16.98
N ALA A 87 3.92 -22.99 -18.09
CA ALA A 87 4.20 -23.62 -19.39
C ALA A 87 5.55 -24.35 -19.40
N LEU A 88 6.56 -23.79 -18.73
CA LEU A 88 7.87 -24.43 -18.58
C LEU A 88 7.83 -25.63 -17.62
N LEU A 89 7.10 -25.51 -16.50
CA LEU A 89 6.93 -26.60 -15.53
C LEU A 89 6.09 -27.77 -16.08
N GLY A 90 5.13 -27.50 -16.98
CA GLY A 90 4.31 -28.51 -17.64
C GLY A 90 5.04 -29.31 -18.73
N ARG A 91 6.24 -28.91 -19.15
CA ARG A 91 7.06 -29.60 -20.16
C ARG A 91 7.96 -30.72 -19.59
N LYS A 92 7.44 -31.57 -18.71
CA LYS A 92 8.07 -32.89 -18.39
C LYS A 92 7.19 -33.99 -19.01
N ALA A 93 7.64 -34.88 -19.90
CA ALA A 93 8.98 -35.28 -20.35
C ALA A 93 8.98 -35.59 -21.87
N PRO A 94 10.16 -35.55 -22.55
CA PRO A 94 10.29 -36.15 -23.88
C PRO A 94 10.05 -37.65 -23.77
N GLU A 95 9.10 -38.16 -24.56
CA GLU A 95 8.99 -39.59 -24.84
C GLU A 95 10.27 -40.00 -25.56
N GLY A 96 11.14 -40.73 -24.84
CA GLY A 96 12.34 -41.33 -25.39
C GLY A 96 11.98 -42.55 -26.24
N PRO A 97 12.78 -42.85 -27.28
CA PRO A 97 12.48 -43.82 -28.34
C PRO A 97 12.43 -45.28 -27.87
#